data_AF-A0A225DH14-F1
#
_entry.id   AF-A0A225DH14-F1
#
_cell.length_a   1.000
_cell.length_b   1.000
_cell.length_c   1.000
_cell.angle_alpha   90.00
_cell.angle_beta   90.00
_cell.angle_gamma   90.00
#
_symmetry.space_group_name_H-M   'P 1'
#
loop_
_entity.id
_entity.type
_entity.pdbx_description
1 polymer ?
#
loop_
_entity_poly.entity_id
_entity_poly.type
_entity_poly.pdbx_seq_one_letter_code
_entity_poly.pdbx_strand_id
1 'polypeptide(L)'
;MRVSKQRAWWAMAAAVGVAIGGLVYRLPAEEPADRKDAPPARGANADAAVKKAILEDARQVYEMNQKRYRALEGPVVVEDTYLWSVRWLEAELDLAADAAAKTAALKGHLERMREVEKMAANQAKAGQGRQSDAVAGHYHRTRAELWLARGEIK
;
A
#
# COMPACT_ATOMS: atom_id res chain seq x y z
N MET A 1 38.52 -8.14 -33.15
CA MET A 1 37.40 -8.55 -34.04
C MET A 1 36.34 -7.46 -34.04
N ARG A 2 36.10 -6.88 -35.22
CA ARG A 2 34.98 -5.98 -35.57
C ARG A 2 33.79 -6.82 -36.05
N VAL A 3 32.67 -6.12 -36.32
CA VAL A 3 31.43 -6.46 -37.06
C VAL A 3 30.24 -6.51 -36.08
N SER A 4 29.46 -5.44 -35.87
CA SER A 4 28.50 -4.70 -36.74
C SER A 4 27.21 -5.51 -37.02
N LYS A 5 26.02 -4.96 -36.73
CA LYS A 5 25.01 -4.37 -37.66
C LYS A 5 23.68 -4.34 -36.84
N GLN A 6 22.68 -3.47 -37.00
CA GLN A 6 22.36 -2.43 -37.96
C GLN A 6 21.20 -1.58 -37.39
N ARG A 7 21.03 -0.39 -37.96
CA ARG A 7 20.11 0.68 -37.56
C ARG A 7 18.79 0.57 -38.34
N ALA A 8 17.72 1.03 -37.70
CA ALA A 8 16.63 1.91 -38.18
C ALA A 8 15.78 1.52 -39.40
N TRP A 9 14.46 1.81 -39.32
CA TRP A 9 13.68 2.80 -40.11
C TRP A 9 12.16 2.53 -39.88
N TRP A 10 11.38 3.51 -39.37
CA TRP A 10 10.35 4.33 -40.07
C TRP A 10 9.22 3.52 -40.74
N ALA A 11 7.95 3.91 -40.87
CA ALA A 11 7.09 5.04 -40.48
C ALA A 11 5.63 4.62 -40.77
N MET A 12 4.62 5.31 -40.22
CA MET A 12 3.58 6.07 -40.95
C MET A 12 2.19 5.55 -40.52
N ALA A 13 1.10 6.29 -40.47
CA ALA A 13 0.80 7.71 -40.64
C ALA A 13 -0.59 7.96 -40.04
N ALA A 14 -0.85 9.21 -39.64
CA ALA A 14 -2.16 9.71 -39.26
C ALA A 14 -3.10 9.81 -40.48
N ALA A 15 -4.41 9.66 -40.24
CA ALA A 15 -5.45 10.16 -41.13
C ALA A 15 -6.46 10.97 -40.32
N VAL A 16 -6.46 12.28 -40.57
CA VAL A 16 -7.49 13.24 -40.17
C VAL A 16 -8.55 13.26 -41.26
N GLY A 17 -9.82 13.15 -40.88
CA GLY A 17 -10.96 13.41 -41.74
C GLY A 17 -11.92 14.36 -41.04
N VAL A 18 -12.03 15.59 -41.55
CA VAL A 18 -13.07 16.57 -41.19
C VAL A 18 -14.15 16.50 -42.27
N ALA A 19 -15.43 16.41 -41.87
CA ALA A 19 -16.57 16.69 -42.73
C ALA A 19 -17.61 17.51 -41.94
N ILE A 20 -18.08 18.59 -42.57
CA ILE A 20 -18.98 19.63 -42.04
C ILE A 20 -20.41 19.36 -42.53
N GLY A 21 -21.40 19.48 -41.63
CA GLY A 21 -22.72 20.12 -41.87
C GLY A 21 -23.85 19.32 -42.55
N GLY A 22 -24.98 19.15 -41.84
CA GLY A 22 -26.28 18.77 -42.43
C GLY A 22 -27.36 18.46 -41.39
N LEU A 23 -28.47 19.20 -41.42
CA LEU A 23 -29.55 19.32 -40.44
C LEU A 23 -30.72 18.33 -40.71
N VAL A 24 -31.13 17.58 -39.67
CA VAL A 24 -32.50 17.10 -39.27
C VAL A 24 -33.32 16.20 -40.23
N TYR A 25 -33.65 14.96 -39.80
CA TYR A 25 -34.99 14.57 -39.29
C TYR A 25 -35.08 13.07 -38.90
N ARG A 26 -35.72 12.86 -37.74
CA ARG A 26 -36.71 11.80 -37.41
C ARG A 26 -36.23 10.38 -37.02
N LEU A 27 -36.32 10.12 -35.72
CA LEU A 27 -36.40 8.80 -35.08
C LEU A 27 -37.52 7.93 -35.67
N PRO A 28 -37.33 6.60 -35.65
CA PRO A 28 -38.19 5.77 -34.84
C PRO A 28 -37.39 4.94 -33.83
N ALA A 29 -38.04 4.74 -32.68
CA ALA A 29 -37.58 3.96 -31.54
C ALA A 29 -37.46 2.47 -31.86
N GLU A 30 -36.46 1.83 -31.27
CA GLU A 30 -36.62 0.55 -30.58
C GLU A 30 -35.63 0.55 -29.40
N GLU A 31 -36.15 0.75 -28.19
CA GLU A 31 -35.50 0.26 -26.97
C GLU A 31 -35.60 -1.27 -26.99
N PRO A 32 -34.49 -2.02 -27.05
CA PRO A 32 -34.51 -3.35 -26.49
C PRO A 32 -34.55 -3.19 -24.97
N ALA A 33 -35.77 -3.31 -24.43
CA ALA A 33 -35.96 -3.81 -23.09
C ALA A 33 -35.14 -5.10 -22.92
N ASP A 34 -34.65 -5.31 -21.69
CA ASP A 34 -33.96 -6.51 -21.21
C ASP A 34 -32.42 -6.55 -21.43
N ARG A 35 -31.71 -5.64 -20.74
CA ARG A 35 -30.38 -5.98 -20.18
C ARG A 35 -30.54 -6.26 -18.69
N LYS A 36 -30.96 -7.49 -18.38
CA LYS A 36 -30.54 -8.16 -17.15
C LYS A 36 -29.01 -8.23 -17.12
N ASP A 37 -28.45 -7.71 -16.04
CA ASP A 37 -27.06 -7.75 -15.54
C ASP A 37 -26.16 -8.83 -16.18
N ALA A 38 -24.94 -8.53 -16.65
CA ALA A 38 -23.77 -8.16 -15.84
C ALA A 38 -22.60 -7.63 -16.71
N PRO A 39 -21.66 -6.82 -16.17
CA PRO A 39 -20.45 -7.47 -15.63
C PRO A 39 -19.78 -6.73 -14.45
N PRO A 40 -19.75 -7.27 -13.22
CA PRO A 40 -18.92 -6.71 -12.15
C PRO A 40 -17.58 -7.44 -11.92
N ALA A 41 -17.19 -8.39 -12.78
CA ALA A 41 -16.00 -9.22 -12.51
C ALA A 41 -14.65 -8.52 -12.80
N ARG A 42 -14.59 -7.51 -13.67
CA ARG A 42 -13.31 -6.89 -14.06
C ARG A 42 -12.83 -5.82 -13.07
N GLY A 43 -13.76 -5.10 -12.44
CA GLY A 43 -13.46 -4.04 -11.45
C GLY A 43 -13.05 -4.60 -10.09
N ALA A 44 -13.80 -5.56 -9.54
CA ALA A 44 -13.50 -6.14 -8.22
C ALA A 44 -12.13 -6.84 -8.16
N ASN A 45 -11.69 -7.45 -9.27
CA ASN A 45 -10.36 -8.07 -9.36
C ASN A 45 -9.23 -7.03 -9.43
N ALA A 46 -9.47 -5.87 -10.05
CA ALA A 46 -8.50 -4.78 -10.08
C ALA A 46 -8.31 -4.18 -8.68
N ASP A 47 -9.39 -3.96 -7.93
CA ASP A 47 -9.34 -3.42 -6.57
C ASP A 47 -8.57 -4.34 -5.61
N ALA A 48 -8.81 -5.65 -5.69
CA ALA A 48 -8.09 -6.63 -4.87
C ALA A 48 -6.59 -6.68 -5.19
N ALA A 49 -6.21 -6.53 -6.46
CA ALA A 49 -4.81 -6.48 -6.87
C ALA A 49 -4.10 -5.21 -6.35
N VAL A 50 -4.76 -4.06 -6.43
CA VAL A 50 -4.23 -2.79 -5.90
C VAL A 50 -4.03 -2.85 -4.39
N LYS A 51 -5.02 -3.37 -3.64
CA LYS A 51 -4.90 -3.52 -2.18
C LYS A 51 -3.72 -4.42 -1.77
N LYS A 52 -3.50 -5.51 -2.50
CA LYS A 52 -2.34 -6.39 -2.27
C LYS A 52 -1.02 -5.67 -2.56
N ALA A 53 -0.93 -4.88 -3.62
CA ALA A 53 0.27 -4.10 -3.90
C ALA A 53 0.58 -3.10 -2.78
N ILE A 54 -0.44 -2.40 -2.26
CA ILE A 54 -0.29 -1.48 -1.12
C ILE A 54 0.25 -2.21 0.12
N LEU A 55 -0.29 -3.39 0.43
CA LEU A 55 0.19 -4.22 1.54
C LEU A 55 1.67 -4.57 1.38
N GLU A 56 2.06 -5.03 0.20
CA GLU A 56 3.43 -5.44 -0.10
C GLU A 56 4.41 -4.26 0.00
N ASP A 57 4.07 -3.11 -0.58
CA ASP A 57 4.89 -1.90 -0.51
C ASP A 57 5.04 -1.39 0.94
N ALA A 58 3.94 -1.35 1.71
CA ALA A 58 3.97 -0.91 3.11
C ALA A 58 4.84 -1.85 3.97
N ARG A 59 4.74 -3.17 3.76
CA ARG A 59 5.59 -4.16 4.40
C ARG A 59 7.06 -3.96 4.03
N GLN A 60 7.36 -3.80 2.74
CA GLN A 60 8.73 -3.66 2.27
C GLN A 60 9.41 -2.43 2.88
N VAL A 61 8.73 -1.27 2.91
CA VAL A 61 9.30 -0.06 3.49
C VAL A 61 9.48 -0.19 5.01
N TYR A 62 8.52 -0.80 5.71
CA TYR A 62 8.69 -1.10 7.14
C TYR A 62 9.95 -1.94 7.38
N GLU A 63 10.15 -3.02 6.63
CA GLU A 63 11.30 -3.90 6.78
C GLU A 63 12.63 -3.19 6.45
N MET A 64 12.64 -2.33 5.44
CA MET A 64 13.81 -1.49 5.12
C MET A 64 14.15 -0.54 6.27
N ASN A 65 13.14 0.14 6.83
CA ASN A 65 13.32 1.03 7.98
C ASN A 65 13.79 0.26 9.21
N GLN A 66 13.22 -0.91 9.48
CA GLN A 66 13.61 -1.75 10.60
C GLN A 66 15.08 -2.19 10.50
N LYS A 67 15.52 -2.63 9.31
CA LYS A 67 16.91 -3.01 9.04
C LYS A 67 17.86 -1.84 9.25
N ARG A 68 17.54 -0.68 8.68
CA ARG A 68 18.35 0.55 8.82
C ARG A 68 18.42 1.02 10.26
N TYR A 69 17.29 1.02 10.98
CA TYR A 69 17.24 1.38 12.39
C TYR A 69 18.12 0.45 13.23
N ARG A 70 18.04 -0.87 13.00
CA ARG A 70 18.87 -1.87 13.68
C ARG A 70 20.36 -1.68 13.39
N ALA A 71 20.72 -1.32 12.16
CA ALA A 71 22.09 -1.10 11.73
C ALA A 71 22.64 0.30 12.08
N LEU A 72 21.83 1.17 12.72
CA LEU A 72 22.16 2.57 12.99
C LEU A 72 22.49 3.37 11.69
N GLU A 73 21.82 3.02 10.59
CA GLU A 73 22.08 3.58 9.25
C GLU A 73 21.19 4.77 8.91
N GLY A 74 21.79 5.96 8.95
CA GLY A 74 21.15 7.21 8.55
C GLY A 74 20.11 7.72 9.56
N PRO A 75 19.31 8.73 9.20
CA PRO A 75 18.45 9.44 10.15
C PRO A 75 17.13 8.69 10.45
N VAL A 76 17.07 7.36 10.33
CA VAL A 76 15.82 6.63 10.57
C VAL A 76 15.46 6.75 12.04
N VAL A 77 14.32 7.38 12.31
CA VAL A 77 13.78 7.55 13.65
C VAL A 77 12.74 6.46 13.93
N VAL A 78 12.50 6.16 15.22
CA VAL A 78 11.47 5.19 15.62
C VAL A 78 10.10 5.54 15.03
N GLU A 79 9.80 6.84 14.94
CA GLU A 79 8.54 7.34 14.39
C GLU A 79 8.30 6.88 12.94
N ASP A 80 9.32 6.94 12.07
CA ASP A 80 9.16 6.51 10.67
C ASP A 80 8.89 5.00 10.59
N THR A 81 9.56 4.20 11.41
CA THR A 81 9.34 2.75 11.47
C THR A 81 7.93 2.44 11.98
N TYR A 82 7.45 3.19 12.97
CA TYR A 82 6.09 3.12 13.46
C TYR A 82 5.05 3.45 12.38
N LEU A 83 5.18 4.60 11.71
CA LEU A 83 4.22 5.05 10.70
C LEU A 83 4.04 4.03 9.57
N TRP A 84 5.12 3.39 9.13
CA TRP A 84 5.04 2.33 8.12
C TRP A 84 4.40 1.03 8.66
N SER A 85 4.55 0.72 9.95
CA SER A 85 3.83 -0.40 10.59
C SER A 85 2.32 -0.15 10.67
N VAL A 86 1.90 1.10 10.84
CA VAL A 86 0.48 1.51 10.80
C VAL A 86 -0.07 1.38 9.39
N ARG A 87 0.64 1.88 8.37
CA ARG A 87 0.22 1.72 6.96
C ARG A 87 0.11 0.25 6.56
N TRP A 88 1.03 -0.59 7.03
CA TRP A 88 0.92 -2.04 6.86
C TRP A 88 -0.37 -2.57 7.53
N LEU A 89 -0.63 -2.22 8.79
CA LEU A 89 -1.86 -2.63 9.48
C LEU A 89 -3.13 -2.19 8.72
N GLU A 90 -3.19 -0.95 8.25
CA GLU A 90 -4.31 -0.41 7.47
C GLU A 90 -4.54 -1.25 6.20
N ALA A 91 -3.47 -1.57 5.46
CA ALA A 91 -3.55 -2.40 4.26
C ALA A 91 -4.01 -3.85 4.57
N GLU A 92 -3.61 -4.43 5.71
CA GLU A 92 -4.11 -5.73 6.16
C GLU A 92 -5.60 -5.67 6.51
N LEU A 93 -6.04 -4.59 7.17
CA LEU A 93 -7.45 -4.39 7.52
C LEU A 93 -8.34 -4.17 6.29
N ASP A 94 -7.84 -3.51 5.25
CA ASP A 94 -8.53 -3.32 3.97
C ASP A 94 -8.75 -4.61 3.18
N LEU A 95 -7.92 -5.62 3.44
CA LEU A 95 -7.99 -6.97 2.87
C LEU A 95 -8.72 -7.98 3.76
N ALA A 96 -8.94 -7.65 5.04
CA ALA A 96 -9.52 -8.57 6.01
C ALA A 96 -11.02 -8.82 5.72
N ALA A 97 -11.35 -10.08 5.40
CA ALA A 97 -12.73 -10.48 5.09
C ALA A 97 -13.63 -10.64 6.32
N ASP A 98 -13.05 -10.86 7.50
CA ASP A 98 -13.78 -11.16 8.73
C ASP A 98 -13.07 -10.63 9.99
N ALA A 99 -13.72 -10.79 11.15
CA ALA A 99 -13.19 -10.33 12.43
C ALA A 99 -11.92 -11.08 12.87
N ALA A 100 -11.74 -12.33 12.47
CA ALA A 100 -10.56 -13.12 12.79
C ALA A 100 -9.33 -12.57 12.03
N ALA A 101 -9.49 -12.27 10.74
CA ALA A 101 -8.47 -11.63 9.91
C ALA A 101 -8.09 -10.23 10.45
N LYS A 102 -9.07 -9.43 10.87
CA LYS A 102 -8.81 -8.12 11.52
C LYS A 102 -8.01 -8.27 12.82
N THR A 103 -8.39 -9.24 13.65
CA THR A 103 -7.69 -9.54 14.90
C THR A 103 -6.25 -10.01 14.64
N ALA A 104 -6.04 -10.83 13.59
CA ALA A 104 -4.71 -11.27 13.20
C ALA A 104 -3.82 -10.10 12.76
N ALA A 105 -4.35 -9.17 11.96
CA ALA A 105 -3.65 -7.95 11.55
C ALA A 105 -3.24 -7.09 12.76
N LEU A 106 -4.17 -6.85 13.70
CA LEU A 106 -3.89 -6.10 14.93
C LEU A 106 -2.81 -6.76 15.80
N LYS A 107 -2.84 -8.09 15.93
CA LYS A 107 -1.79 -8.84 16.62
C LYS A 107 -0.44 -8.72 15.91
N GLY A 108 -0.43 -8.81 14.58
CA GLY A 108 0.78 -8.61 13.77
C GLY A 108 1.41 -7.23 14.00
N HIS A 109 0.60 -6.18 14.03
CA HIS A 109 1.06 -4.83 14.34
C HIS A 109 1.63 -4.71 15.77
N LEU A 110 0.97 -5.32 16.76
CA LEU A 110 1.46 -5.34 18.14
C LEU A 110 2.84 -6.01 18.26
N GLU A 111 3.05 -7.15 17.61
CA GLU A 111 4.35 -7.82 17.61
C GLU A 111 5.44 -6.96 16.96
N ARG A 112 5.12 -6.28 15.85
CA ARG A 112 6.03 -5.30 15.23
C ARG A 112 6.41 -4.19 16.22
N MET A 113 5.46 -3.65 16.99
CA MET A 113 5.73 -2.59 17.97
C MET A 113 6.54 -3.05 19.18
N ARG A 114 6.35 -4.29 19.63
CA ARG A 114 7.19 -4.90 20.67
C ARG A 114 8.65 -4.98 20.22
N GLU A 115 8.89 -5.40 18.99
CA GLU A 115 10.24 -5.46 18.43
C GLU A 115 10.86 -4.07 18.26
N VAL A 116 10.09 -3.07 17.79
CA VAL A 116 10.56 -1.68 17.69
C VAL A 116 10.93 -1.10 19.06
N GLU A 117 10.07 -1.25 20.07
CA GLU A 117 10.35 -0.82 21.45
C GLU A 117 11.62 -1.47 21.98
N LYS A 118 11.75 -2.80 21.82
CA LYS A 118 12.93 -3.55 22.26
C LYS A 118 14.21 -3.05 21.62
N MET A 119 14.22 -2.81 20.30
CA MET A 119 15.39 -2.26 19.62
C MET A 119 15.74 -0.86 20.13
N ALA A 120 14.75 0.03 20.24
CA ALA A 120 14.97 1.40 20.68
C ALA A 120 15.47 1.46 22.13
N ALA A 121 14.89 0.66 23.01
CA ALA A 121 15.33 0.53 24.41
C ALA A 121 16.76 -0.01 24.51
N ASN A 122 17.13 -1.01 23.70
CA ASN A 122 18.47 -1.56 23.70
C ASN A 122 19.52 -0.55 23.21
N GLN A 123 19.22 0.17 22.12
CA GLN A 123 20.12 1.21 21.61
C GLN A 123 20.28 2.37 22.60
N ALA A 124 19.20 2.81 23.22
CA ALA A 124 19.24 3.87 24.24
C ALA A 124 20.07 3.45 25.46
N LYS A 125 19.93 2.20 25.94
CA LYS A 125 20.73 1.64 27.03
C LYS A 125 22.22 1.52 26.68
N ALA A 126 22.52 1.21 25.42
CA ALA A 126 23.90 1.12 24.92
C ALA A 126 24.53 2.49 24.59
N GLY A 127 23.80 3.60 24.75
CA GLY A 127 24.27 4.94 24.37
C GLY A 127 24.36 5.18 22.86
N GLN A 128 23.77 4.29 22.05
CA GLN A 128 23.78 4.33 20.59
C GLN A 128 22.50 4.92 19.99
N GLY A 129 21.45 5.08 20.80
CA GLY A 129 20.16 5.64 20.40
C GLY A 129 19.69 6.75 21.33
N ARG A 130 18.62 7.45 20.95
CA ARG A 130 18.06 8.53 21.78
C ARG A 130 17.12 7.96 22.84
N GLN A 131 17.14 8.52 24.04
CA GLN A 131 16.16 8.15 25.08
C GLN A 131 14.73 8.44 24.64
N SER A 132 14.52 9.49 23.83
CA SER A 132 13.22 9.80 23.23
C SER A 132 12.69 8.68 22.34
N ASP A 133 13.56 7.96 21.64
CA ASP A 133 13.18 6.84 20.77
C ASP A 133 12.69 5.64 21.60
N ALA A 134 13.33 5.36 22.75
CA ALA A 134 12.88 4.32 23.67
C ALA A 134 11.49 4.63 24.25
N VAL A 135 11.26 5.88 24.66
CA VAL A 135 9.94 6.33 25.15
C VAL A 135 8.88 6.28 24.04
N ALA A 136 9.22 6.70 22.82
CA ALA A 136 8.33 6.62 21.67
C ALA A 136 7.95 5.16 21.34
N GLY A 137 8.92 4.24 21.38
CA GLY A 137 8.66 2.81 21.19
C GLY A 137 7.63 2.26 22.19
N HIS A 138 7.78 2.63 23.47
CA HIS A 138 6.82 2.24 24.51
C HIS A 138 5.42 2.79 24.27
N TYR A 139 5.32 4.07 23.90
CA TYR A 139 4.05 4.71 23.55
C TYR A 139 3.37 3.96 22.40
N HIS A 140 4.09 3.66 21.32
CA HIS A 140 3.54 2.98 20.15
C HIS A 140 3.12 1.54 20.43
N ARG A 141 3.87 0.78 21.23
CA ARG A 141 3.42 -0.55 21.72
C ARG A 141 2.13 -0.42 22.53
N THR A 142 2.07 0.51 23.47
CA THR A 142 0.87 0.71 24.31
C THR A 142 -0.35 1.07 23.46
N ARG A 143 -0.16 1.91 22.43
CA ARG A 143 -1.22 2.24 21.47
C ARG A 143 -1.69 1.01 20.67
N ALA A 144 -0.76 0.15 20.24
CA ALA A 144 -1.10 -1.10 19.55
C ALA A 144 -1.90 -2.07 20.45
N GLU A 145 -1.59 -2.13 21.75
CA GLU A 145 -2.36 -2.92 22.71
C GLU A 145 -3.78 -2.38 22.87
N LEU A 146 -3.93 -1.05 22.94
CA LEU A 146 -5.24 -0.40 23.00
C LEU A 146 -6.07 -0.71 21.74
N TRP A 147 -5.47 -0.63 20.55
CA TRP A 147 -6.14 -0.97 19.30
C TRP A 147 -6.56 -2.45 19.24
N LEU A 148 -5.69 -3.37 19.68
CA LEU A 148 -6.04 -4.78 19.76
C LEU A 148 -7.19 -5.04 20.75
N ALA A 149 -7.19 -4.37 21.92
CA ALA A 149 -8.25 -4.49 22.91
C ALA A 149 -9.60 -3.94 22.40
N ARG A 150 -9.57 -2.91 21.55
CA ARG A 150 -10.77 -2.32 20.93
C ARG A 150 -11.24 -3.07 19.68
N GLY A 151 -10.34 -3.77 18.99
CA GLY A 151 -10.61 -4.39 17.69
C GLY A 151 -10.64 -3.41 16.51
N GLU A 152 -10.12 -2.18 16.69
CA GLU A 152 -10.13 -1.13 15.66
C GLU A 152 -8.99 -0.12 15.86
N ILE A 153 -8.58 0.52 14.76
CA ILE A 153 -7.68 1.68 14.77
C ILE A 153 -8.53 2.95 14.95
N LYS A 154 -8.31 3.67 16.04
CA LYS A 154 -8.89 5.01 16.30
C LYS A 154 -7.84 5.90 16.97
#